data_AF-A0A8T5RPJ8-F1
#
_entry.id   AF-A0A8T5RPJ8-F1
#
_cell.length_a   1.000
_cell.length_b   1.000
_cell.length_c   1.000
_cell.angle_alpha   90.00
_cell.angle_beta   90.00
_cell.angle_gamma   90.00
#
_symmetry.space_group_name_H-M   'P 1'
#
loop_
_entity.id
_entity.type
_entity.pdbx_description
1 polymer ?
#
loop_
_entity_poly.entity_id
_entity_poly.type
_entity_poly.pdbx_seq_one_letter_code
_entity_poly.pdbx_strand_id
1 'polypeptide(L)'
;MDIKIFKKTFKFVCDECGEFAHTKVEYCESCGVLALRKATNEDYTRYEMETINDDKEQQIVFEKAEETRMIAERAEKVSDKAEKVSEKAVKKTMDAEKASEKARIVAEKADKKVEKAAEKARKKADKTKEVAEKAKKGFENAKKRVERTKEEAKTKAKKT
;
A
#
# COMPACT_ATOMS: atom_id res chain seq x y z
N MET A 1 -22.04 39.63 33.38
CA MET A 1 -22.54 40.94 33.86
C MET A 1 -23.14 40.72 35.25
N ASP A 2 -22.96 41.63 36.22
CA ASP A 2 -23.56 41.44 37.55
C ASP A 2 -25.10 41.52 37.47
N ILE A 3 -25.80 40.47 37.91
CA ILE A 3 -27.26 40.39 37.84
C ILE A 3 -27.94 41.56 38.55
N LYS A 4 -27.32 42.09 39.61
CA LYS A 4 -27.86 43.23 40.36
C LYS A 4 -27.85 44.49 39.53
N ILE A 5 -26.87 44.63 38.63
CA ILE A 5 -26.78 45.73 37.69
C ILE A 5 -27.80 45.50 36.56
N PHE A 6 -27.89 44.28 36.04
CA PHE A 6 -28.86 43.91 35.00
C PHE A 6 -30.32 44.22 35.42
N LYS A 7 -30.75 43.78 36.61
CA LYS A 7 -32.09 44.06 37.16
C LYS A 7 -32.39 45.54 37.34
N LYS A 8 -31.36 46.36 37.58
CA LYS A 8 -31.52 47.81 37.71
C LYS A 8 -31.64 48.51 36.36
N THR A 9 -30.93 48.00 35.36
CA THR A 9 -30.88 48.56 34.01
C THR A 9 -32.10 48.17 33.17
N PHE A 10 -32.56 46.92 33.27
CA PHE A 10 -33.61 46.36 32.42
C PHE A 10 -34.90 46.11 33.19
N LYS A 11 -35.75 47.13 33.29
CA LYS A 11 -36.96 47.09 34.15
C LYS A 11 -38.21 46.53 33.47
N PHE A 12 -38.17 46.36 32.15
CA PHE A 12 -39.31 45.92 31.36
C PHE A 12 -38.96 44.67 30.56
N VAL A 13 -39.97 43.86 30.24
CA VAL A 13 -39.84 42.65 29.42
C VAL A 13 -41.02 42.59 28.44
N CYS A 14 -40.76 42.11 27.23
CA CYS A 14 -41.81 41.89 26.24
C CYS A 14 -42.58 40.59 26.52
N ASP A 15 -43.92 40.65 26.48
CA ASP A 15 -44.76 39.46 26.69
C ASP A 15 -44.69 38.45 25.55
N GLU A 16 -44.48 38.92 24.32
CA GLU A 16 -44.43 38.07 23.12
C GLU A 16 -43.07 37.38 22.94
N CYS A 17 -41.96 38.12 22.97
CA CYS A 17 -40.62 37.57 22.70
C CYS A 17 -39.73 37.39 23.93
N GLY A 18 -40.14 37.87 25.11
CA GLY A 18 -39.35 37.73 26.34
C GLY A 18 -38.14 38.67 26.45
N GLU A 19 -37.93 39.59 25.50
CA GLU A 19 -36.75 40.47 25.54
C GLU A 19 -36.88 41.60 26.55
N PHE A 20 -35.75 41.84 27.23
CA PHE A 20 -35.61 42.85 28.25
C PHE A 20 -35.37 44.24 27.66
N ALA A 21 -36.10 45.23 28.16
CA ALA A 21 -36.00 46.62 27.75
C ALA A 21 -35.62 47.53 28.92
N HIS A 22 -34.80 48.54 28.61
CA HIS A 22 -34.27 49.50 29.58
C HIS A 22 -35.27 50.64 29.87
N THR A 23 -36.12 50.97 28.89
CA THR A 23 -37.17 52.00 28.99
C THR A 23 -38.53 51.42 28.61
N LYS A 24 -39.60 52.06 29.09
CA LYS A 24 -40.97 51.76 28.67
C LYS A 24 -41.23 52.48 27.36
N VAL A 25 -40.97 51.82 26.25
CA VAL A 25 -41.32 52.29 24.90
C VAL A 25 -42.69 51.76 24.49
N GLU A 26 -43.29 52.37 23.46
CA GLU A 26 -44.58 51.91 22.94
C GLU A 26 -44.46 50.54 22.26
N TYR A 27 -43.30 50.15 21.73
CA TYR A 27 -43.15 48.87 21.03
C TYR A 27 -41.85 48.16 21.44
N CYS A 28 -41.85 46.83 21.46
CA CYS A 28 -40.63 46.05 21.64
C CYS A 28 -39.69 46.26 20.45
N GLU A 29 -38.41 46.57 20.72
CA GLU A 29 -37.43 46.87 19.67
C GLU A 29 -37.09 45.67 18.77
N SER A 30 -37.26 44.46 19.29
CA SER A 30 -36.85 43.26 18.59
C SER A 30 -37.97 42.58 17.79
N CYS A 31 -39.20 42.59 18.33
CA CYS A 31 -40.35 41.97 17.64
C CYS A 31 -41.42 42.99 17.17
N GLY A 32 -41.30 44.26 17.54
CA GLY A 32 -42.16 45.35 17.04
C GLY A 32 -43.55 45.44 17.67
N VAL A 33 -43.88 44.59 18.65
CA VAL A 33 -45.23 44.54 19.26
C VAL A 33 -45.38 45.45 20.48
N LEU A 34 -46.60 45.95 20.71
CA LEU A 34 -46.96 46.87 21.80
C LEU A 34 -47.24 46.10 23.12
N ALA A 35 -46.27 45.32 23.61
CA ALA A 35 -46.49 44.39 24.72
C ALA A 35 -45.36 44.38 25.76
N LEU A 36 -44.94 45.56 26.26
CA LEU A 36 -43.95 45.66 27.34
C LEU A 36 -44.62 45.74 28.72
N ARG A 37 -44.24 44.85 29.63
CA ARG A 37 -44.63 44.86 31.04
C ARG A 37 -43.43 45.03 31.97
N LYS A 38 -43.67 45.29 33.25
CA LYS A 38 -42.58 45.28 34.24
C LYS A 38 -42.03 43.87 34.40
N ALA A 39 -40.70 43.76 34.38
CA ALA A 39 -40.03 42.50 34.63
C ALA A 39 -40.24 42.06 36.09
N THR A 40 -40.55 40.78 36.24
CA THR A 40 -40.72 40.11 37.54
C THR A 40 -39.46 39.34 37.90
N ASN A 41 -39.34 38.90 39.15
CA ASN A 41 -38.23 38.06 39.58
C ASN A 41 -38.14 36.76 38.77
N GLU A 42 -39.27 36.19 38.37
CA GLU A 42 -39.33 34.97 37.56
C GLU A 42 -38.71 35.18 36.16
N ASP A 43 -38.95 36.34 35.53
CA ASP A 43 -38.35 36.66 34.23
C ASP A 43 -36.82 36.72 34.32
N TYR A 44 -36.30 37.35 35.38
CA TYR A 44 -34.85 37.41 35.56
C TYR A 44 -34.24 36.05 35.87
N THR A 45 -34.92 35.20 36.65
CA THR A 45 -34.45 33.83 36.91
C THR A 45 -34.49 32.98 35.65
N ARG A 46 -35.49 33.18 34.78
CA ARG A 46 -35.53 32.53 33.46
C ARG A 46 -34.32 32.95 32.61
N TYR A 47 -34.05 34.25 32.52
CA TYR A 47 -32.89 34.79 31.80
C TYR A 47 -31.55 34.27 32.36
N GLU A 48 -31.41 34.19 33.69
CA GLU A 48 -30.23 33.59 34.33
C GLU A 48 -30.06 32.12 33.91
N MET A 49 -31.15 31.35 33.90
CA MET A 49 -31.10 29.93 33.53
C MET A 49 -30.78 29.75 32.04
N GLU A 50 -31.39 30.56 31.17
CA GLU A 50 -31.12 30.55 29.72
C GLU A 50 -29.67 30.90 29.43
N THR A 51 -29.14 31.98 30.01
CA THR A 51 -27.72 32.36 29.84
C THR A 51 -26.75 31.30 30.35
N ILE A 52 -27.03 30.67 31.50
CA ILE A 52 -26.21 29.55 32.00
C ILE A 52 -26.26 28.35 31.04
N ASN A 53 -27.42 28.07 30.44
CA ASN A 53 -27.56 26.97 29.49
C ASN A 53 -26.82 27.28 28.20
N ASP A 54 -26.94 28.50 27.65
CA ASP A 54 -26.21 28.93 26.47
C ASP A 54 -24.69 28.85 26.69
N ASP A 55 -24.19 29.29 27.86
CA ASP A 55 -22.77 29.19 28.22
C ASP A 55 -22.30 27.73 28.28
N LYS A 56 -23.12 26.83 28.84
CA LYS A 56 -22.83 25.39 28.86
C LYS A 56 -22.84 24.78 27.47
N GLU A 57 -23.80 25.13 26.62
CA GLU A 57 -23.87 24.65 25.25
C GLU A 57 -22.65 25.11 24.44
N GLN A 58 -22.25 26.38 24.58
CA GLN A 58 -21.03 26.89 23.97
C GLN A 58 -19.78 26.17 24.46
N GLN A 59 -19.70 25.88 25.77
CA GLN A 59 -18.58 25.12 26.33
C GLN A 59 -18.50 23.70 25.74
N ILE A 60 -19.63 23.00 25.64
CA ILE A 60 -19.71 21.66 25.04
C ILE A 60 -19.29 21.70 23.57
N VAL A 61 -19.74 22.70 22.82
CA VAL A 61 -19.37 22.87 21.41
C VAL A 61 -17.86 23.10 21.27
N PHE A 62 -17.29 23.95 22.13
CA PHE A 62 -15.85 24.20 22.14
C PHE A 62 -15.04 22.94 22.46
N GLU A 63 -15.43 22.20 23.49
CA GLU A 63 -14.76 20.96 23.89
C GLU A 63 -14.83 19.89 22.78
N LYS A 64 -16.00 19.72 22.15
CA LYS A 64 -16.16 18.82 20.99
C LYS A 64 -15.32 19.26 19.79
N ALA A 65 -15.20 20.56 19.54
CA ALA A 65 -14.37 21.08 18.46
C ALA A 65 -12.88 20.80 18.72
N GLU A 66 -12.43 20.94 19.97
CA GLU A 66 -11.07 20.61 20.37
C GLU A 66 -10.78 19.11 20.25
N GLU A 67 -11.69 18.25 20.72
CA GLU A 67 -11.59 16.80 20.57
C GLU A 67 -11.50 16.39 19.10
N THR A 68 -12.37 16.97 18.25
CA THR A 68 -12.37 16.73 16.81
C THR A 68 -11.04 17.14 16.18
N ARG A 69 -10.47 18.29 16.60
CA ARG A 69 -9.15 18.74 16.13
C ARG A 69 -8.04 17.78 16.53
N MET A 70 -8.05 17.29 17.77
CA MET A 70 -7.07 16.30 18.25
C MET A 70 -7.17 14.98 17.49
N ILE A 71 -8.39 14.51 17.18
CA ILE A 71 -8.61 13.31 16.38
C ILE A 71 -8.07 13.51 14.95
N ALA A 72 -8.34 14.67 14.34
CA ALA A 72 -7.84 14.99 13.00
C ALA A 72 -6.31 15.00 12.94
N GLU A 73 -5.63 15.63 13.91
CA GLU A 73 -4.16 15.66 13.98
C GLU A 73 -3.57 14.24 14.17
N ARG A 74 -4.24 13.40 14.97
CA ARG A 74 -3.82 11.99 15.13
C ARG A 74 -4.02 11.21 13.82
N ALA A 75 -5.12 11.43 13.11
CA ALA A 75 -5.39 10.77 11.84
C ALA A 75 -4.35 11.15 10.77
N GLU A 76 -3.98 12.43 10.69
CA GLU A 76 -2.92 12.92 9.80
C GLU A 76 -1.57 12.24 10.09
N LYS A 77 -1.16 12.20 11.37
CA LYS A 77 0.08 11.50 11.79
C LYS A 77 0.07 10.01 11.47
N VAL A 78 -1.10 9.36 11.49
CA VAL A 78 -1.25 7.95 11.10
C VAL A 78 -1.13 7.81 9.59
N SER A 79 -1.76 8.71 8.82
CA SER A 79 -1.65 8.75 7.35
C SER A 79 -0.20 8.90 6.90
N ASP A 80 0.54 9.85 7.47
CA ASP A 80 1.97 10.06 7.15
C ASP A 80 2.83 8.81 7.41
N LYS A 81 2.53 8.08 8.49
CA LYS A 81 3.24 6.83 8.82
C LYS A 81 2.88 5.74 7.81
N ALA A 82 1.62 5.62 7.43
CA ALA A 82 1.17 4.64 6.45
C ALA A 82 1.79 4.89 5.06
N GLU A 83 1.90 6.14 4.65
CA GLU A 83 2.56 6.53 3.40
C GLU A 83 4.05 6.11 3.41
N LYS A 84 4.79 6.48 4.46
CA LYS A 84 6.22 6.09 4.61
C LYS A 84 6.44 4.58 4.64
N VAL A 85 5.51 3.81 5.21
CA VAL A 85 5.56 2.34 5.19
C VAL A 85 5.33 1.81 3.78
N SER A 86 4.36 2.38 3.06
CA SER A 86 4.03 2.01 1.69
C SER A 86 5.21 2.29 0.74
N GLU A 87 5.84 3.45 0.84
CA GLU A 87 7.04 3.78 0.06
C GLU A 87 8.19 2.79 0.30
N LYS A 88 8.43 2.41 1.57
CA LYS A 88 9.45 1.41 1.92
C LYS A 88 9.11 0.03 1.35
N ALA A 89 7.84 -0.35 1.35
CA ALA A 89 7.39 -1.62 0.78
C ALA A 89 7.64 -1.65 -0.73
N VAL A 90 7.23 -0.59 -1.45
CA VAL A 90 7.46 -0.44 -2.90
C VAL A 90 8.96 -0.51 -3.23
N LYS A 91 9.80 0.18 -2.45
CA LYS A 91 11.25 0.14 -2.66
C LYS A 91 11.80 -1.29 -2.52
N LYS A 92 11.38 -2.02 -1.48
CA LYS A 92 11.80 -3.42 -1.27
C LYS A 92 11.32 -4.35 -2.38
N THR A 93 10.10 -4.17 -2.90
CA THR A 93 9.62 -5.00 -4.01
C THR A 93 10.42 -4.73 -5.27
N MET A 94 10.73 -3.48 -5.61
CA MET A 94 11.60 -3.15 -6.74
C MET A 94 13.00 -3.75 -6.61
N ASP A 95 13.59 -3.72 -5.41
CA ASP A 95 14.90 -4.32 -5.17
C ASP A 95 14.86 -5.85 -5.31
N ALA A 96 13.78 -6.50 -4.86
CA ALA A 96 13.57 -7.93 -5.03
C ALA A 96 13.38 -8.31 -6.50
N GLU A 97 12.62 -7.54 -7.28
CA GLU A 97 12.45 -7.74 -8.73
C GLU A 97 13.80 -7.63 -9.48
N LYS A 98 14.61 -6.62 -9.14
CA LYS A 98 15.96 -6.48 -9.72
C LYS A 98 16.86 -7.68 -9.39
N ALA A 99 16.77 -8.20 -8.17
CA ALA A 99 17.54 -9.38 -7.77
C ALA A 99 17.06 -10.63 -8.52
N SER A 100 15.75 -10.80 -8.66
CA SER A 100 15.13 -11.89 -9.44
C SER A 100 15.57 -11.85 -10.91
N GLU A 101 15.57 -10.67 -11.52
CA GLU A 101 16.00 -10.53 -12.93
C GLU A 101 17.48 -10.87 -13.11
N LYS A 102 18.34 -10.44 -12.18
CA LYS A 102 19.76 -10.84 -12.20
C LYS A 102 19.92 -12.36 -12.07
N ALA A 103 19.16 -13.00 -11.19
CA ALA A 103 19.19 -14.45 -11.03
C ALA A 103 18.75 -15.18 -12.30
N ARG A 104 17.69 -14.69 -12.95
CA ARG A 104 17.20 -15.22 -14.24
C ARG A 104 18.25 -15.12 -15.35
N ILE A 105 18.92 -13.97 -15.47
CA ILE A 105 20.00 -13.78 -16.45
C ILE A 105 21.17 -14.74 -16.18
N VAL A 106 21.52 -14.97 -14.91
CA VAL A 106 22.58 -15.91 -14.54
C VAL A 106 22.19 -17.35 -14.89
N ALA A 107 20.96 -17.76 -14.59
CA ALA A 107 20.43 -19.07 -14.94
C ALA A 107 20.46 -19.30 -16.45
N GLU A 108 19.96 -18.34 -17.25
CA GLU A 108 19.97 -18.44 -18.71
C GLU A 108 21.40 -18.56 -19.29
N LYS A 109 22.36 -17.82 -18.72
CA LYS A 109 23.78 -17.94 -19.10
C LYS A 109 24.36 -19.30 -18.73
N ALA A 110 23.95 -19.88 -17.61
CA ALA A 110 24.37 -21.22 -17.21
C ALA A 110 23.81 -22.27 -18.17
N ASP A 111 22.51 -22.22 -18.48
CA ASP A 111 21.86 -23.12 -19.43
C ASP A 111 22.54 -23.07 -20.80
N LYS A 112 22.77 -21.87 -21.34
CA LYS A 112 23.50 -21.70 -22.61
C LYS A 112 24.92 -22.31 -22.59
N LYS A 113 25.60 -22.30 -21.45
CA LYS A 113 26.92 -22.94 -21.30
C LYS A 113 26.80 -24.46 -21.26
N VAL A 114 25.81 -24.99 -20.53
CA VAL A 114 25.54 -26.43 -20.45
C VAL A 114 25.17 -26.98 -21.83
N GLU A 115 24.30 -26.29 -22.57
CA GLU A 115 23.89 -26.68 -23.91
C GLU A 115 25.09 -26.76 -24.87
N LYS A 116 25.94 -25.72 -24.87
CA LYS A 116 27.18 -25.71 -25.68
C LYS A 116 28.15 -26.83 -25.28
N ALA A 117 28.25 -27.15 -23.99
CA ALA A 117 29.09 -28.24 -23.52
C ALA A 117 28.55 -29.60 -23.97
N ALA A 118 27.23 -29.80 -23.86
CA ALA A 118 26.54 -31.01 -24.32
C ALA A 118 26.68 -31.20 -25.84
N GLU A 119 26.54 -30.13 -26.63
CA GLU A 119 26.75 -30.18 -28.09
C GLU A 119 28.17 -30.59 -28.45
N LYS A 120 29.18 -30.01 -27.78
CA LYS A 120 30.60 -30.39 -27.97
C LYS A 120 30.84 -31.86 -27.59
N ALA A 121 30.23 -32.33 -26.51
CA ALA A 121 30.34 -33.72 -26.08
C ALA A 121 29.72 -34.68 -27.11
N ARG A 122 28.53 -34.36 -27.63
CA ARG A 122 27.87 -35.13 -28.70
C ARG A 122 28.76 -35.21 -29.95
N LYS A 123 29.26 -34.07 -30.44
CA LYS A 123 30.18 -34.03 -31.59
C LYS A 123 31.43 -34.88 -31.40
N LYS A 124 32.01 -34.89 -30.18
CA LYS A 124 33.15 -35.77 -29.88
C LYS A 124 32.74 -37.24 -29.90
N ALA A 125 31.63 -37.59 -29.27
CA ALA A 125 31.11 -38.97 -29.26
C ALA A 125 30.83 -39.49 -30.68
N ASP A 126 30.25 -38.66 -31.55
CA ASP A 126 29.99 -39.04 -32.95
C ASP A 126 31.28 -39.29 -33.72
N LYS A 127 32.30 -38.42 -33.55
CA LYS A 127 33.63 -38.64 -34.14
C LYS A 127 34.27 -39.93 -33.63
N THR A 128 34.17 -40.23 -32.34
CA THR A 128 34.68 -41.47 -31.75
C THR A 128 33.98 -42.70 -32.34
N LYS A 129 32.65 -42.65 -32.50
CA LYS A 129 31.88 -43.72 -33.17
C LYS A 129 32.34 -43.92 -34.62
N GLU A 130 32.53 -42.84 -35.37
CA GLU A 130 33.00 -42.93 -36.76
C GLU A 130 34.39 -43.58 -36.86
N VAL A 131 35.32 -43.20 -35.98
CA VAL A 131 36.66 -43.81 -35.91
C VAL A 131 36.58 -45.30 -35.55
N ALA A 132 35.75 -45.67 -34.57
CA ALA A 132 35.55 -47.06 -34.17
C ALA A 132 34.98 -47.92 -35.31
N GLU A 133 34.02 -47.38 -36.07
CA GLU A 133 33.44 -48.07 -37.24
C GLU A 133 34.46 -48.24 -38.37
N LYS A 134 35.30 -47.22 -38.65
CA LYS A 134 36.42 -47.35 -39.60
C LYS A 134 37.42 -48.41 -39.14
N ALA A 135 37.76 -48.45 -37.85
CA ALA A 135 38.67 -49.44 -37.28
C ALA A 135 38.10 -50.87 -37.42
N LYS A 136 36.82 -51.10 -37.09
CA LYS A 136 36.15 -52.39 -37.30
C LYS A 136 36.23 -52.85 -38.76
N LYS A 137 35.89 -51.96 -39.71
CA LYS A 137 35.99 -52.28 -41.16
C LYS A 137 37.43 -52.62 -41.56
N GLY A 138 38.42 -51.89 -41.02
CA GLY A 138 39.84 -52.19 -41.21
C GLY A 138 40.22 -53.59 -40.71
N PHE A 139 39.78 -53.95 -39.51
CA PHE A 139 39.98 -55.29 -38.94
C PHE A 139 39.33 -56.40 -39.76
N GLU A 140 38.09 -56.22 -40.22
CA GLU A 140 37.42 -57.20 -41.08
C GLU A 140 38.16 -57.40 -42.40
N ASN A 141 38.63 -56.32 -43.03
CA ASN A 141 39.40 -56.40 -44.27
C ASN A 141 40.75 -57.10 -44.06
N ALA A 142 41.45 -56.81 -42.96
CA ALA A 142 42.69 -57.49 -42.59
C ALA A 142 42.45 -58.99 -42.38
N LYS A 143 41.39 -59.35 -41.65
CA LYS A 143 40.99 -60.75 -41.43
C LYS A 143 40.71 -61.47 -42.77
N LYS A 144 39.95 -60.85 -43.68
CA LYS A 144 39.69 -61.40 -45.03
C LYS A 144 40.98 -61.61 -45.84
N ARG A 145 41.95 -60.68 -45.75
CA ARG A 145 43.26 -60.83 -46.40
C ARG A 145 44.05 -62.00 -45.83
N VAL A 146 44.12 -62.12 -44.50
CA VAL A 146 44.80 -63.24 -43.83
C VAL A 146 44.20 -64.58 -44.24
N GLU A 147 42.88 -64.69 -44.27
CA GLU A 147 42.19 -65.92 -44.71
C GLU A 147 42.51 -66.26 -46.17
N ARG A 148 42.51 -65.27 -47.08
CA ARG A 148 42.96 -65.48 -48.48
C ARG A 148 44.39 -65.99 -48.56
N THR A 149 45.32 -65.37 -47.85
CA THR A 149 46.73 -65.79 -47.88
C THR A 149 46.93 -67.20 -47.32
N LYS A 150 46.14 -67.60 -46.32
CA LYS A 150 46.16 -68.99 -45.80
C LYS A 150 45.66 -69.98 -46.85
N GLU A 151 44.57 -69.67 -47.54
CA GLU A 151 44.02 -70.53 -48.61
C GLU A 151 44.96 -70.62 -49.82
N GLU A 152 45.61 -69.51 -50.21
CA GLU A 152 46.65 -69.48 -51.25
C GLU A 152 47.88 -70.31 -50.87
N ALA A 153 48.30 -70.27 -49.59
CA ALA A 153 49.40 -71.09 -49.09
C ALA A 153 49.04 -72.60 -49.11
N LYS A 154 47.83 -72.96 -48.69
CA LYS A 154 47.35 -74.35 -48.72
C LYS A 154 47.24 -74.91 -50.15
N THR A 155 46.78 -74.10 -51.10
CA THR A 155 46.66 -74.52 -52.51
C THR A 155 48.02 -74.66 -53.19
N LYS A 156 49.02 -73.85 -52.83
CA LYS A 156 50.41 -74.05 -53.27
C LYS A 156 51.05 -75.30 -52.67
N ALA A 157 50.83 -75.58 -51.39
CA ALA A 157 51.36 -76.78 -50.72
C ALA A 157 50.79 -78.11 -51.25
N LYS A 158 49.60 -78.10 -51.86
CA LYS A 158 48.99 -79.29 -52.50
C LYS A 158 49.46 -79.55 -53.94
N LYS A 159 50.25 -78.66 -54.54
CA LYS A 159 50.73 -78.75 -55.93
C LYS A 159 52.24 -79.08 -56.05
N THR A 160 52.89 -79.33 -54.91
CA THR A 160 54.26 -79.85 -54.76
C THR A 160 54.18 -81.21 -54.09
#